data_AF-A0AAV8Y0T2-F1
#
_entry.id   AF-A0AAV8Y0T2-F1
#
_cell.length_a   1.000
_cell.length_b   1.000
_cell.length_c   1.000
_cell.angle_alpha   90.00
_cell.angle_beta   90.00
_cell.angle_gamma   90.00
#
_symmetry.space_group_name_H-M   'P 1'
#
loop_
_entity.id
_entity.type
_entity.pdbx_description
1 polymer ?
#
loop_
_entity_poly.entity_id
_entity_poly.type
_entity_poly.pdbx_seq_one_letter_code
_entity_poly.pdbx_strand_id
1 'polypeptide(L)'
;MATAYSFYVSRYAHTEYKRVCSTRGQWINGQLIEALQAINDGRLGINEASRIYGVPSRTLRRKRMLENPRKTAMGPDALFGKTNEEKLVRHIQKLEKRGFAPTRDDLRKIAYKFAIALKTKTKIQHRF
;
A
#
# COMPACT_ATOMS: atom_id res chain seq x y z
N MET A 1 40.45 10.12 -14.58
CA MET A 1 39.83 9.69 -13.31
C MET A 1 38.30 9.89 -13.25
N ALA A 2 37.59 10.08 -14.38
CA ALA A 2 36.13 10.28 -14.40
C ALA A 2 35.33 9.07 -14.94
N THR A 3 35.99 8.09 -15.54
CA THR A 3 35.36 6.93 -16.18
C THR A 3 34.88 5.88 -15.18
N ALA A 4 35.62 5.63 -14.09
CA ALA A 4 35.25 4.60 -13.11
C ALA A 4 33.99 4.97 -12.28
N TYR A 5 33.80 6.25 -11.96
CA TYR A 5 32.66 6.72 -11.16
C TYR A 5 31.33 6.61 -11.94
N SER A 6 31.37 6.89 -13.25
CA SER A 6 30.21 6.76 -14.14
C SER A 6 29.73 5.31 -14.28
N PHE A 7 30.65 4.33 -14.39
CA PHE A 7 30.31 2.91 -14.43
C PHE A 7 29.80 2.39 -13.08
N TYR A 8 30.29 2.91 -11.95
CA TYR A 8 29.87 2.48 -10.61
C TYR A 8 28.41 2.89 -10.32
N VAL A 9 28.02 4.12 -10.69
CA VAL A 9 26.63 4.59 -10.51
C VAL A 9 25.64 3.82 -11.39
N SER A 10 26.07 3.36 -12.59
CA SER A 10 25.23 2.58 -13.50
C SER A 10 24.94 1.14 -13.02
N ARG A 11 25.79 0.54 -12.17
CA ARG A 11 25.57 -0.81 -11.63
C ARG A 11 24.59 -0.85 -10.46
N TYR A 12 24.42 0.30 -9.78
CA TYR A 12 23.38 0.56 -8.79
C TYR A 12 22.15 1.22 -9.42
N ALA A 13 21.85 0.91 -10.69
CA ALA A 13 20.57 1.24 -11.27
C ALA A 13 19.48 0.61 -10.40
N HIS A 14 18.75 1.46 -9.67
CA HIS A 14 17.57 1.06 -8.93
C HIS A 14 16.65 0.30 -9.89
N THR A 15 16.54 -1.02 -9.73
CA THR A 15 15.64 -1.83 -10.53
C THR A 15 14.22 -1.37 -10.22
N GLU A 16 13.61 -0.60 -11.12
CA GLU A 16 12.23 -0.18 -10.97
C GLU A 16 11.34 -1.43 -10.99
N TYR A 17 10.80 -1.79 -9.81
CA TYR A 17 9.88 -2.89 -9.70
C TYR A 17 8.58 -2.56 -10.46
N LYS A 18 8.36 -3.24 -11.58
CA LYS A 18 7.10 -3.17 -12.34
C LYS A 18 6.16 -4.27 -11.86
N ARG A 19 4.98 -3.89 -11.36
CA ARG A 19 3.95 -4.86 -10.96
C ARG A 19 3.48 -5.65 -12.18
N VAL A 20 3.47 -6.97 -12.06
CA VAL A 20 3.05 -7.89 -13.14
C VAL A 20 1.58 -7.68 -13.55
N CYS A 21 0.71 -7.25 -12.63
CA CYS A 21 -0.70 -6.99 -12.89
C CYS A 21 -1.11 -5.55 -12.52
N SER A 22 -0.71 -4.58 -13.35
CA SER A 22 -1.05 -3.15 -13.16
C SER A 22 -2.53 -2.82 -13.37
N THR A 23 -3.26 -3.67 -14.11
CA THR A 23 -4.67 -3.47 -14.48
C THR A 23 -5.66 -3.85 -13.38
N ARG A 24 -5.22 -4.60 -12.35
CA ARG A 24 -6.10 -5.07 -11.29
C ARG A 24 -6.53 -3.91 -10.39
N GLY A 25 -7.85 -3.69 -10.30
CA GLY A 25 -8.43 -2.74 -9.36
C GLY A 25 -8.21 -1.28 -9.75
N GLN A 26 -8.11 -0.96 -11.05
CA GLN A 26 -7.95 0.41 -11.54
C GLN A 26 -9.18 1.32 -11.37
N TRP A 27 -10.36 0.74 -11.10
CA TRP A 27 -11.59 1.50 -10.85
C TRP A 27 -11.50 2.40 -9.62
N ILE A 28 -12.14 3.56 -9.67
CA ILE A 28 -12.09 4.60 -8.61
C ILE A 28 -13.21 4.34 -7.59
N ASN A 29 -13.04 4.86 -6.37
CA ASN A 29 -14.06 4.82 -5.32
C ASN A 29 -15.44 5.33 -5.81
N GLY A 30 -15.48 6.45 -6.54
CA GLY A 30 -16.72 7.03 -7.05
C GLY A 30 -17.50 6.06 -7.95
N GLN A 31 -16.81 5.43 -8.90
CA GLN A 31 -17.40 4.44 -9.81
C GLN A 31 -18.03 3.26 -9.06
N LEU A 32 -17.42 2.80 -7.95
CA LEU A 32 -17.99 1.75 -7.12
C LEU A 32 -19.26 2.21 -6.41
N ILE A 33 -19.25 3.43 -5.86
CA ILE A 33 -20.40 3.99 -5.13
C ILE A 33 -21.58 4.19 -6.06
N GLU A 34 -21.36 4.83 -7.22
CA GLU A 34 -22.39 5.07 -8.23
C GLU A 34 -22.97 3.76 -8.77
N ALA A 35 -22.12 2.78 -9.06
CA ALA A 35 -22.58 1.47 -9.51
C ALA A 35 -23.46 0.75 -8.47
N LEU A 36 -23.08 0.82 -7.18
CA LEU A 36 -23.86 0.20 -6.11
C LEU A 36 -25.18 0.94 -5.88
N GLN A 37 -25.19 2.27 -5.97
CA GLN A 37 -26.42 3.07 -5.89
C GLN A 37 -27.38 2.71 -7.02
N ALA A 38 -26.91 2.68 -8.28
CA ALA A 38 -27.75 2.32 -9.42
C ALA A 38 -28.33 0.90 -9.34
N ILE A 39 -27.59 -0.05 -8.75
CA ILE A 39 -28.07 -1.41 -8.49
C ILE A 39 -29.11 -1.44 -7.36
N ASN A 40 -28.89 -0.69 -6.28
CA ASN A 40 -29.79 -0.64 -5.13
C ASN A 40 -31.11 0.06 -5.46
N ASP A 41 -31.05 1.11 -6.29
CA ASP A 41 -32.22 1.82 -6.82
C ASP A 41 -33.02 0.97 -7.83
N GLY A 42 -32.48 -0.18 -8.26
CA GLY A 42 -33.10 -1.05 -9.26
C GLY A 42 -33.03 -0.52 -10.70
N ARG A 43 -32.27 0.55 -10.97
CA ARG A 43 -32.10 1.11 -12.32
C ARG A 43 -31.32 0.18 -13.25
N LEU A 44 -30.29 -0.51 -12.74
CA LEU A 44 -29.38 -1.32 -13.55
C LEU A 44 -29.16 -2.70 -12.94
N GLY A 45 -29.00 -3.70 -13.81
CA GLY A 45 -28.51 -5.01 -13.41
C GLY A 45 -27.01 -5.00 -13.07
N ILE A 46 -26.55 -5.97 -12.28
CA ILE A 46 -25.13 -6.06 -11.86
C ILE A 46 -24.16 -6.13 -13.06
N ASN A 47 -24.51 -6.91 -14.10
CA ASN A 47 -23.65 -7.07 -15.27
C ASN A 47 -23.62 -5.80 -16.13
N GLU A 48 -24.74 -5.09 -16.20
CA GLU A 48 -24.86 -3.84 -16.93
C GLU A 48 -24.10 -2.71 -16.23
N ALA A 49 -24.27 -2.57 -14.91
CA ALA A 49 -23.49 -1.66 -14.08
C ALA A 49 -21.98 -1.94 -14.20
N SER A 50 -21.58 -3.22 -14.29
CA SER A 50 -20.18 -3.58 -14.51
C SER A 50 -19.61 -3.02 -15.81
N ARG A 51 -20.40 -3.06 -16.90
CA ARG A 51 -20.02 -2.54 -18.21
C ARG A 51 -19.96 -1.01 -18.23
N ILE A 52 -20.91 -0.34 -17.58
CA ILE A 52 -21.02 1.13 -17.58
C ILE A 52 -19.94 1.76 -16.69
N TYR A 53 -19.78 1.28 -15.46
CA TYR A 53 -18.88 1.89 -14.46
C TYR A 53 -17.47 1.29 -14.46
N GLY A 54 -17.21 0.23 -15.24
CA GLY A 54 -15.88 -0.41 -15.33
C GLY A 54 -15.45 -1.17 -14.08
N VAL A 55 -16.37 -1.43 -13.14
CA VAL A 55 -16.12 -2.22 -11.93
C VAL A 55 -16.48 -3.68 -12.20
N PRO A 56 -15.61 -4.67 -11.95
CA PRO A 56 -15.92 -6.07 -12.20
C PRO A 56 -17.18 -6.55 -11.45
N SER A 57 -18.04 -7.31 -12.15
CA SER A 57 -19.30 -7.86 -11.60
C SER A 57 -19.13 -8.62 -10.29
N ARG A 58 -18.05 -9.42 -10.16
CA ARG A 58 -17.71 -10.15 -8.93
C ARG A 58 -17.41 -9.20 -7.76
N THR A 59 -16.78 -8.07 -8.04
CA THR A 59 -16.52 -7.02 -7.04
C THR A 59 -17.82 -6.38 -6.59
N LEU A 60 -18.72 -6.04 -7.51
CA LEU A 60 -20.03 -5.46 -7.20
C LEU A 60 -20.87 -6.40 -6.32
N ARG A 61 -20.96 -7.69 -6.68
CA ARG A 61 -21.66 -8.71 -5.87
C ARG A 61 -21.11 -8.78 -4.45
N ARG A 62 -19.79 -8.88 -4.31
CA ARG A 62 -19.13 -8.97 -2.99
C ARG A 62 -19.35 -7.71 -2.16
N LYS A 63 -19.22 -6.52 -2.75
CA LYS A 63 -19.35 -5.24 -2.04
C LYS A 63 -20.79 -4.97 -1.61
N ARG A 64 -21.76 -5.37 -2.43
CA ARG A 64 -23.18 -5.36 -2.08
C ARG A 64 -23.49 -6.30 -0.91
N MET A 65 -23.01 -7.55 -0.94
CA MET A 65 -23.22 -8.53 0.13
C MET A 65 -22.60 -8.12 1.47
N LEU A 66 -21.46 -7.43 1.43
CA LEU A 66 -20.75 -6.94 2.62
C LEU A 66 -21.21 -5.53 3.06
N GLU A 67 -22.18 -4.93 2.36
CA GLU A 67 -22.67 -3.56 2.58
C GLU A 67 -21.55 -2.52 2.73
N ASN A 68 -20.45 -2.71 1.99
CA ASN A 68 -19.27 -1.87 2.10
C ASN A 68 -18.99 -1.19 0.75
N PRO A 69 -19.42 0.05 0.55
CA PRO A 69 -19.28 0.75 -0.73
C PRO A 69 -17.89 1.35 -0.96
N ARG A 70 -16.91 1.11 -0.08
CA ARG A 70 -15.57 1.71 -0.17
C ARG A 70 -14.57 0.77 -0.83
N LYS A 71 -13.72 1.31 -1.71
CA LYS A 71 -12.50 0.64 -2.18
C LYS A 71 -11.53 0.55 -1.01
N THR A 72 -11.12 -0.67 -0.71
CA THR A 72 -10.06 -0.96 0.24
C THR A 72 -8.74 -1.06 -0.50
N ALA A 73 -7.64 -0.74 0.18
CA ALA A 73 -6.31 -1.00 -0.35
C ALA A 73 -6.16 -2.50 -0.65
N MET A 74 -5.37 -2.82 -1.68
CA MET A 74 -5.00 -4.21 -1.94
C MET A 74 -3.86 -4.59 -1.01
N GLY A 75 -4.00 -5.72 -0.32
CA GLY A 75 -3.01 -6.24 0.62
C GLY A 75 -3.42 -6.07 2.08
N PRO A 76 -2.59 -6.55 3.02
CA PRO A 76 -2.79 -6.35 4.43
C PRO A 76 -2.63 -4.87 4.81
N ASP A 77 -3.31 -4.46 5.87
CA ASP A 77 -3.17 -3.11 6.41
C ASP A 77 -1.77 -2.90 7.02
N ALA A 78 -1.37 -1.63 7.08
CA ALA A 78 -0.14 -1.19 7.71
C ALA A 78 -0.07 -1.65 9.18
N LEU A 79 1.07 -2.23 9.58
CA LEU A 79 1.22 -2.87 10.89
C LEU A 79 1.10 -1.87 12.05
N PHE A 80 1.72 -0.70 11.91
CA PHE A 80 1.71 0.35 12.94
C PHE A 80 0.59 1.37 12.73
N GLY A 81 -0.13 1.29 11.60
CA GLY A 81 -1.04 2.33 11.13
C GLY A 81 -0.30 3.55 10.56
N LYS A 82 -1.01 4.33 9.74
CA LYS A 82 -0.43 5.43 8.95
C LYS A 82 0.32 6.47 9.79
N THR A 83 -0.28 6.93 10.89
CA THR A 83 0.26 8.01 11.73
C THR A 83 1.56 7.61 12.44
N ASN A 84 1.69 6.34 12.83
CA ASN A 84 2.89 5.85 13.51
C ASN A 84 3.99 5.52 12.51
N GLU A 85 3.65 5.00 11.33
CA GLU A 85 4.62 4.84 10.24
C GLU A 85 5.18 6.20 9.80
N GLU A 86 4.35 7.25 9.71
CA GLU A 86 4.80 8.61 9.44
C GLU A 86 5.80 9.12 10.49
N LYS A 87 5.58 8.81 11.78
CA LYS A 87 6.54 9.14 12.85
C LYS A 87 7.86 8.39 12.67
N LEU A 88 7.80 7.12 12.32
CA LEU A 88 8.97 6.27 12.08
C LEU A 88 9.79 6.78 10.88
N VAL A 89 9.12 7.06 9.75
CA VAL A 89 9.74 7.65 8.55
C VAL A 89 10.39 8.98 8.87
N ARG A 90 9.69 9.87 9.59
CA ARG A 90 10.23 11.16 10.01
C ARG A 90 11.46 11.00 10.90
N HIS A 91 11.49 9.99 11.77
CA HIS A 91 12.65 9.70 12.61
C HIS A 91 13.85 9.25 11.77
N ILE A 92 13.64 8.35 10.80
CA ILE A 92 14.68 7.87 9.89
C ILE A 92 15.28 9.04 9.08
N GLN A 93 14.43 9.90 8.50
CA GLN A 93 14.87 11.10 7.78
C GLN A 93 15.67 12.05 8.67
N LYS A 94 15.32 12.17 9.96
CA LYS A 94 16.09 12.99 10.92
C LYS A 94 17.46 12.39 11.20
N LEU A 95 17.59 11.06 11.28
CA LEU A 95 18.88 10.39 11.45
C LEU A 95 19.77 10.64 10.24
N GLU A 96 19.21 10.46 9.05
CA GLU A 96 19.92 10.66 7.78
C GLU A 96 20.45 12.10 7.65
N LYS A 97 19.62 13.09 7.94
CA LYS A 97 20.03 14.52 7.95
C LYS A 97 21.17 14.84 8.91
N ARG A 98 21.34 14.04 9.96
CA ARG A 98 22.41 14.20 10.96
C ARG A 98 23.68 13.41 10.61
N GLY A 99 23.73 12.79 9.43
CA GLY A 99 24.87 12.00 8.95
C GLY A 99 24.81 10.51 9.35
N PHE A 100 23.72 10.05 9.95
CA PHE A 100 23.52 8.63 10.25
C PHE A 100 22.57 8.03 9.22
N ALA A 101 23.10 7.33 8.21
CA ALA A 101 22.30 6.58 7.25
C ALA A 101 22.00 5.17 7.81
N PRO A 102 20.76 4.89 8.31
CA PRO A 102 20.49 3.62 8.96
C PRO A 102 20.46 2.49 7.94
N THR A 103 21.13 1.38 8.25
CA THR A 103 21.09 0.18 7.40
C THR A 103 19.75 -0.53 7.54
N ARG A 104 19.46 -1.47 6.63
CA ARG A 104 18.24 -2.30 6.70
C ARG A 104 18.07 -2.98 8.06
N ASP A 105 19.15 -3.46 8.66
CA ASP A 105 19.09 -4.20 9.93
C ASP A 105 18.85 -3.24 11.10
N ASP A 106 19.41 -2.02 11.03
CA ASP A 106 19.11 -0.95 12.00
C ASP A 106 17.65 -0.52 11.92
N LEU A 107 17.10 -0.37 10.70
CA LEU A 107 15.68 -0.06 10.50
C LEU A 107 14.78 -1.11 11.14
N ARG A 108 15.11 -2.40 11.00
CA ARG A 108 14.33 -3.46 11.65
C ARG A 108 14.44 -3.41 13.19
N LYS A 109 15.62 -3.15 13.74
CA LYS A 109 15.82 -2.96 15.19
C LYS A 109 15.03 -1.76 15.71
N ILE A 110 15.04 -0.64 14.99
CA ILE A 110 14.27 0.56 15.34
C ILE A 110 12.76 0.26 15.29
N ALA A 111 12.29 -0.38 14.23
CA ALA A 111 10.88 -0.76 14.08
C ALA A 111 10.42 -1.71 15.20
N TYR A 112 11.26 -2.66 15.59
CA TYR A 112 10.95 -3.56 16.70
C TYR A 112 10.90 -2.85 18.05
N LYS A 113 11.88 -1.99 18.34
CA LYS A 113 11.86 -1.15 19.55
C LYS A 113 10.61 -0.26 19.60
N PHE A 114 10.23 0.30 18.46
CA PHE A 114 9.03 1.11 18.31
C PHE A 114 7.75 0.29 18.56
N ALA A 115 7.68 -0.94 18.06
CA ALA A 115 6.57 -1.86 18.31
C ALA A 115 6.41 -2.19 19.80
N ILE A 116 7.51 -2.48 20.49
CA ILE A 116 7.52 -2.71 21.95
C ILE A 116 6.98 -1.48 22.68
N ALA A 117 7.45 -0.29 22.32
CA ALA A 117 7.03 0.96 22.95
C ALA A 117 5.51 1.22 22.79
N LEU A 118 4.95 0.86 21.64
CA LEU A 118 3.50 0.97 21.37
C LEU A 118 2.66 -0.13 22.03
N LYS A 119 3.29 -1.13 22.70
CA LYS A 119 2.62 -2.29 23.32
C LYS A 119 1.67 -3.04 22.38
N THR A 120 1.92 -2.98 21.07
CA THR A 120 1.16 -3.78 20.11
C THR A 120 1.47 -5.25 20.37
N LYS A 121 0.44 -6.11 20.52
CA LYS A 121 0.61 -7.58 20.60
C LYS A 121 1.11 -8.09 19.25
N THR A 122 2.38 -7.89 18.97
CA THR A 122 3.00 -8.29 17.72
C THR A 122 3.68 -9.65 17.91
N LYS A 123 3.30 -10.63 17.08
CA LYS A 123 4.06 -11.88 16.87
C LYS A 123 5.29 -11.61 15.98
N ILE A 124 6.06 -10.56 16.27
CA ILE A 124 7.31 -10.30 15.54
C ILE A 124 8.38 -11.17 16.17
N GLN A 125 8.87 -12.16 15.42
CA GLN A 125 10.06 -12.89 15.84
C GLN A 125 11.26 -11.95 15.72
N HIS A 126 11.99 -11.78 16.82
CA HIS A 126 13.22 -10.97 16.87
C HIS A 126 14.38 -11.76 16.27
N ARG A 127 14.39 -11.91 14.94
CA ARG A 127 15.50 -12.51 14.18
C ARG A 127 16.08 -11.45 13.26
N PHE A 128 17.14 -10.79 13.72
CA PHE A 128 17.94 -9.84 12.94
C PHE A 128 19.29 -10.44 12.63
#